data_AF-A0A7X1MH51-F1
#
_entry.id   AF-A0A7X1MH51-F1
#
_cell.length_a   1.000
_cell.length_b   1.000
_cell.length_c   1.000
_cell.angle_alpha   90.00
_cell.angle_beta   90.00
_cell.angle_gamma   90.00
#
_symmetry.space_group_name_H-M   'P 1'
#
loop_
_entity.id
_entity.type
_entity.pdbx_description
1 polymer ?
#
loop_
_entity_poly.entity_id
_entity_poly.type
_entity_poly.pdbx_seq_one_letter_code
_entity_poly.pdbx_strand_id
1 'polypeptide(L)' 'MTVNEPVHDTFEDTPAKDRHPDWFKSAVFYEVLVRSFQDSNGDGVGDL' A
#
# COMPACT_ATOMS: atom_id res chain seq x y z
N MET A 1 16.19 -10.58 22.63
CA MET A 1 15.44 -10.86 21.39
C MET A 1 14.15 -10.05 21.48
N THR A 2 14.07 -8.91 20.81
CA THR A 2 12.83 -8.13 20.73
C THR A 2 11.89 -8.82 19.76
N VAL A 3 10.71 -9.21 20.24
CA VAL A 3 9.64 -9.73 19.39
C VAL A 3 9.08 -8.55 18.60
N ASN A 4 9.04 -8.67 17.26
CA ASN A 4 8.33 -7.70 16.43
C ASN A 4 6.83 -7.93 16.67
N GLU A 5 6.22 -7.14 17.53
CA GLU A 5 4.77 -7.12 17.68
C GLU A 5 4.15 -6.59 16.37
N PRO A 6 3.10 -7.24 15.84
CA PRO A 6 2.44 -6.77 14.64
C PRO A 6 1.82 -5.39 14.92
N VAL A 7 2.11 -4.41 14.07
CA VAL A 7 1.45 -3.11 14.13
C VAL A 7 -0.05 -3.34 13.94
N HIS A 8 -0.86 -2.85 14.89
CA HIS A 8 -2.31 -2.94 14.77
C HIS A 8 -2.78 -2.10 13.59
N ASP A 9 -3.41 -2.77 12.63
CA ASP A 9 -4.13 -2.14 11.52
C ASP A 9 -5.37 -1.42 12.07
N THR A 10 -5.25 -0.11 12.29
CA THR A 10 -6.31 0.80 12.72
C THR A 10 -7.09 1.41 11.56
N PHE A 11 -6.81 1.03 10.31
CA PHE A 11 -7.57 1.49 9.16
C PHE A 11 -8.86 0.67 9.05
N GLU A 12 -10.01 1.30 9.24
CA GLU A 12 -11.33 0.63 9.29
C GLU A 12 -11.81 0.08 7.94
N ASP A 13 -11.04 0.23 6.87
CA ASP A 13 -11.50 0.00 5.50
C ASP A 13 -11.55 -1.48 5.07
N THR A 14 -10.93 -2.40 5.82
CA THR A 14 -10.91 -3.83 5.44
C THR A 14 -11.50 -4.74 6.53
N PRO A 15 -12.71 -5.31 6.32
CA PRO A 15 -13.31 -6.28 7.22
C PRO A 15 -12.40 -7.50 7.42
N ALA A 16 -12.27 -7.96 8.67
CA ALA A 16 -11.36 -9.05 9.04
C ALA A 16 -11.61 -10.37 8.27
N LYS A 17 -12.84 -10.61 7.81
CA LYS A 17 -13.20 -11.83 7.05
C LYS A 17 -12.52 -11.90 5.67
N ASP A 18 -12.19 -10.74 5.09
CA ASP A 18 -11.68 -10.63 3.72
C ASP A 18 -10.15 -10.53 3.69
N ARG A 19 -9.49 -10.60 4.87
CA ARG A 19 -8.04 -10.58 5.00
C ARG A 19 -7.46 -11.92 4.54
N HIS A 20 -6.84 -11.93 3.37
CA HIS A 20 -6.12 -13.08 2.85
C HIS A 20 -4.63 -12.98 3.25
N PRO A 21 -4.16 -13.66 4.33
CA PRO A 21 -2.84 -13.42 4.91
C PRO A 21 -1.67 -13.67 3.93
N ASP A 22 -1.90 -14.52 2.93
CA ASP A 22 -0.91 -14.92 1.92
C ASP A 22 -1.10 -14.21 0.57
N TRP A 23 -1.83 -13.09 0.51
CA TRP A 23 -2.17 -12.38 -0.75
C TRP A 23 -0.93 -12.03 -1.60
N PHE A 24 0.19 -11.71 -0.93
CA PHE A 24 1.44 -11.31 -1.57
C PHE A 24 2.08 -12.44 -2.40
N LYS A 25 1.76 -13.71 -2.12
CA LYS A 25 2.34 -14.86 -2.85
C LYS A 25 1.82 -14.95 -4.28
N SER A 26 0.61 -14.46 -4.54
CA SER A 26 -0.03 -14.48 -5.86
C SER A 26 -0.19 -13.09 -6.50
N ALA A 27 0.22 -12.03 -5.79
CA ALA A 27 0.09 -10.68 -6.29
C ALA A 27 1.12 -10.37 -7.38
N VAL A 28 0.69 -9.58 -8.37
CA VAL A 28 1.60 -8.93 -9.33
C VAL A 28 1.87 -7.53 -8.82
N PHE A 29 3.13 -7.19 -8.58
CA PHE A 29 3.54 -5.89 -8.10
C PHE A 29 3.96 -4.99 -9.25
N TYR A 30 3.57 -3.73 -9.18
CA TYR A 30 4.03 -2.68 -10.08
C TYR A 30 4.81 -1.66 -9.25
N GLU A 31 6.07 -1.43 -9.62
CA GLU A 31 6.84 -0.33 -9.07
C GLU A 31 6.52 0.94 -9.87
N VAL A 32 6.13 1.99 -9.15
CA VAL A 32 5.70 3.27 -9.75
C VAL A 32 6.43 4.41 -9.07
N LEU A 33 7.07 5.26 -9.87
CA LEU A 33 7.71 6.48 -9.40
C LEU A 33 6.64 7.59 -9.34
N VAL A 34 6.18 7.94 -8.13
CA VAL A 34 5.09 8.92 -7.90
C VAL A 34 5.29 10.20 -8.71
N ARG A 35 6.47 10.83 -8.57
CA ARG A 35 6.81 12.10 -9.23
C ARG A 35 6.85 12.06 -10.76
N SER A 36 6.80 10.87 -11.35
CA SER A 36 6.87 10.67 -12.80
C SER A 36 5.67 9.92 -13.36
N PHE A 37 4.66 9.63 -12.53
CA PHE A 37 3.50 8.83 -12.96
C PHE A 37 2.33 9.69 -13.44
N GLN A 38 1.83 10.60 -12.59
CA GLN A 38 0.71 11.47 -12.91
C GLN A 38 0.82 12.77 -12.12
N ASP A 39 0.80 13.89 -12.83
CA ASP A 39 0.62 15.24 -12.28
C ASP A 39 -0.88 15.60 -12.34
N SER A 40 -1.52 15.81 -11.19
CA SER A 40 -2.96 16.10 -11.11
C SER A 40 -3.27 17.60 -11.08
N ASN A 41 -2.27 18.45 -10.86
CA ASN A 41 -2.46 19.88 -10.59
C ASN A 41 -1.73 20.81 -11.58
N GLY A 42 -0.91 20.27 -12.48
CA GLY A 42 -0.25 20.96 -13.58
C GLY A 42 1.07 21.63 -13.22
N ASP A 43 1.71 21.27 -12.10
CA ASP A 43 3.00 21.83 -11.68
C ASP A 43 4.22 21.15 -12.33
N GLY A 44 4.00 20.07 -13.09
CA GLY A 44 5.03 19.30 -13.78
C GLY A 44 5.67 18.19 -12.93
N VAL A 45 5.15 17.91 -11.74
CA VAL A 45 5.62 16.85 -10.84
C VAL A 45 4.46 15.96 -10.42
N GLY A 46 4.65 14.64 -10.49
CA GLY A 46 3.57 13.73 -10.10
C GLY A 46 3.24 13.74 -8.60
N ASP A 47 1.97 13.52 -8.28
CA ASP A 47 1.36 13.64 -6.94
C ASP A 47 0.45 12.44 -6.58
N LEU A 48 -0.22 12.51 -5.41
CA LEU A 48 -1.01 11.44 -4.78
C LEU A 48 -2.52 11.66 -4.94
#